data_AF-A0A6L7QG47-F1
#
_entry.id   AF-A0A6L7QG47-F1
#
_cell.length_a   1.000
_cell.length_b   1.000
_cell.length_c   1.000
_cell.angle_alpha   90.00
_cell.angle_beta   90.00
_cell.angle_gamma   90.00
#
_symmetry.space_group_name_H-M   'P 1'
#
loop_
_entity.id
_entity.type
_entity.pdbx_description
1 polymer ?
#
loop_
_entity_poly.entity_id
_entity_poly.type
_entity_poly.pdbx_seq_one_letter_code
_entity_poly.pdbx_strand_id
1 'polypeptide(L)'
;DYNQVELAFTDARYLGIAAPVRLSRTFEGPPGCDLVGSAGGLELDHGVIRAARHVHLNPAEAAYYGVGPGDLLRLVVEGDQGGVLEGLICRVSERERLEVHIDTDEGNAIDLVHARKVYLER
;
A
#
# COMPACT_ATOMS: atom_id res chain seq x y z
N ASP A 1 -5.18 -8.25 17.02
CA ASP A 1 -6.02 -9.47 17.01
C ASP A 1 -6.75 -9.63 15.68
N TYR A 2 -6.01 -9.70 14.58
CA TYR A 2 -6.55 -9.96 13.23
C TYR A 2 -5.41 -10.42 12.32
N ASN A 3 -5.69 -11.39 11.44
CA ASN A 3 -4.74 -11.86 10.43
C ASN A 3 -5.08 -11.18 9.09
N GLN A 4 -4.11 -10.50 8.49
CA GLN A 4 -4.25 -9.89 7.16
C GLN A 4 -3.12 -10.38 6.27
N VAL A 5 -3.45 -10.65 5.01
CA VAL A 5 -2.48 -11.00 3.97
C VAL A 5 -2.54 -9.92 2.90
N GLU A 6 -1.40 -9.29 2.63
CA GLU A 6 -1.27 -8.24 1.61
C GLU A 6 -0.51 -8.83 0.42
N LEU A 7 -1.14 -8.80 -0.74
CA LEU A 7 -0.60 -9.35 -1.99
C LEU A 7 -0.46 -8.24 -3.02
N ALA A 8 0.59 -8.30 -3.84
CA ALA A 8 0.60 -7.58 -5.10
C ALA A 8 -0.44 -8.19 -6.06
N PHE A 9 -0.79 -7.46 -7.12
CA PHE A 9 -1.72 -7.97 -8.12
C PHE A 9 -1.18 -9.18 -8.87
N THR A 10 0.13 -9.24 -9.09
CA THR A 10 0.80 -10.38 -9.69
C THR A 10 0.69 -11.63 -8.80
N ASP A 11 0.90 -11.49 -7.48
CA ASP A 11 0.77 -12.59 -6.53
C ASP A 11 -0.67 -13.11 -6.46
N ALA A 12 -1.64 -12.19 -6.36
CA ALA A 12 -3.06 -12.54 -6.32
C ALA A 12 -3.50 -13.29 -7.58
N ARG A 13 -3.03 -12.87 -8.77
CA ARG A 13 -3.27 -13.58 -10.04
C ARG A 13 -2.65 -14.97 -10.02
N TYR A 14 -1.40 -15.09 -9.58
CA TYR A 14 -0.70 -16.36 -9.50
C TYR A 14 -1.44 -17.37 -8.59
N LEU A 15 -1.95 -16.89 -7.46
CA LEU A 15 -2.69 -17.69 -6.49
C LEU A 15 -4.16 -17.91 -6.86
N GLY A 16 -4.67 -17.26 -7.92
CA GLY A 16 -6.08 -17.34 -8.31
C GLY A 16 -7.04 -16.66 -7.31
N ILE A 17 -6.54 -15.75 -6.48
CA ILE A 17 -7.31 -15.03 -5.47
C ILE A 17 -7.76 -13.69 -6.03
N ALA A 18 -9.07 -13.41 -6.00
CA ALA A 18 -9.62 -12.11 -6.38
C ALA A 18 -9.44 -11.08 -5.24
N ALA A 19 -8.20 -10.72 -4.93
CA ALA A 19 -7.87 -9.80 -3.84
C ALA A 19 -8.31 -8.35 -4.18
N PRO A 20 -9.23 -7.75 -3.40
CA PRO A 20 -9.67 -6.38 -3.64
C PRO A 20 -8.64 -5.35 -3.15
N VAL A 21 -8.58 -4.18 -3.78
CA VAL A 21 -7.78 -3.04 -3.30
C VAL A 21 -8.40 -2.46 -2.03
N ARG A 22 -7.67 -2.48 -0.91
CA ARG A 22 -8.15 -2.01 0.40
C ARG A 22 -7.04 -1.40 1.24
N LEU A 23 -7.43 -0.51 2.16
CA LEU A 23 -6.54 -0.11 3.25
C LEU A 23 -6.40 -1.24 4.27
N SER A 24 -5.24 -1.29 4.91
CA SER A 24 -4.99 -2.20 6.03
C SER A 24 -6.06 -2.01 7.11
N ARG A 25 -6.52 -3.14 7.70
CA ARG A 25 -7.64 -3.22 8.65
C ARG A 25 -9.03 -3.02 8.04
N THR A 26 -9.19 -3.31 6.75
CA THR A 26 -10.53 -3.48 6.16
C THR A 26 -10.97 -4.94 6.30
N PHE A 27 -11.99 -5.18 7.12
CA PHE A 27 -12.37 -6.55 7.53
C PHE A 27 -13.53 -7.14 6.73
N GLU A 28 -14.42 -6.30 6.18
CA GLU A 28 -15.60 -6.77 5.46
C GLU A 28 -15.35 -6.86 3.95
N GLY A 29 -15.53 -8.06 3.40
CA GLY A 29 -15.52 -8.31 1.95
C GLY A 29 -14.26 -8.95 1.35
N PRO A 30 -13.03 -8.82 1.90
CA PRO A 30 -11.87 -9.53 1.37
C PRO A 30 -12.02 -11.05 1.47
N PRO A 31 -11.60 -11.81 0.44
CA PRO A 31 -11.60 -13.27 0.49
C PRO A 31 -10.54 -13.78 1.49
N GLY A 32 -10.63 -15.07 1.78
CA GLY A 32 -9.66 -15.82 2.59
C GLY A 32 -8.53 -16.48 1.79
N CYS A 33 -7.66 -17.20 2.49
CA CYS A 33 -6.65 -18.10 1.92
C CYS A 33 -6.14 -19.11 2.95
N ASP A 34 -5.46 -20.16 2.48
CA ASP A 34 -4.71 -21.06 3.35
C ASP A 34 -3.31 -20.53 3.62
N LEU A 35 -2.97 -20.35 4.89
CA LEU A 35 -1.62 -20.06 5.36
C LEU A 35 -0.95 -21.35 5.81
N VAL A 36 0.14 -21.73 5.14
CA VAL A 36 0.90 -22.95 5.46
C VAL A 36 2.25 -22.60 6.07
N GLY A 37 2.49 -23.04 7.29
CA GLY A 37 3.75 -22.90 8.00
C GLY A 37 4.42 -24.25 8.30
N SER A 38 5.61 -24.22 8.90
CA SER A 38 6.38 -25.43 9.21
C SER A 38 5.71 -26.36 10.23
N ALA A 39 4.76 -25.87 11.01
CA ALA A 39 4.07 -26.61 12.07
C ALA A 39 2.61 -26.95 11.75
N GLY A 40 2.12 -26.64 10.54
CA GLY A 40 0.73 -26.86 10.15
C GLY A 40 0.18 -25.77 9.24
N GLY A 41 -1.14 -25.77 9.04
CA GLY A 41 -1.85 -24.77 8.24
C GLY A 41 -2.96 -24.08 9.03
N LEU A 42 -3.33 -22.90 8.56
CA LEU A 42 -4.47 -22.10 9.03
C LEU A 42 -5.28 -21.68 7.82
N GLU A 43 -6.54 -22.12 7.76
CA GLU A 43 -7.52 -21.58 6.81
C GLU A 43 -8.00 -20.22 7.33
N LEU A 44 -7.79 -19.17 6.55
CA LEU A 44 -8.43 -17.87 6.76
C LEU A 44 -9.67 -17.82 5.86
N ASP A 45 -10.82 -17.46 6.44
CA ASP A 45 -12.08 -17.24 5.72
C ASP A 45 -12.18 -15.83 5.11
N HIS A 46 -11.39 -14.87 5.60
CA HIS A 46 -11.29 -13.51 5.10
C HIS A 46 -9.90 -12.89 5.35
N GLY A 47 -9.64 -11.74 4.72
CA GLY A 47 -8.49 -10.89 5.05
C GLY A 47 -7.37 -10.80 4.04
N VAL A 48 -7.54 -11.36 2.84
CA VAL A 48 -6.59 -11.22 1.73
C VAL A 48 -6.93 -9.98 0.91
N ILE A 49 -6.01 -9.02 0.86
CA ILE A 49 -6.19 -7.77 0.14
C ILE A 49 -5.02 -7.49 -0.80
N ARG A 50 -5.30 -6.64 -1.79
CA ARG A 50 -4.27 -5.85 -2.44
C ARG A 50 -4.15 -4.54 -1.65
N ALA A 51 -2.99 -4.27 -1.08
CA ALA A 51 -2.79 -3.05 -0.28
C ALA A 51 -3.01 -1.79 -1.14
N ALA A 52 -3.93 -0.91 -0.72
CA ALA A 52 -4.10 0.39 -1.34
C ALA A 52 -2.88 1.26 -1.02
N ARG A 53 -2.30 1.91 -2.04
CA ARG A 53 -1.17 2.82 -1.83
C ARG A 53 -1.54 3.96 -0.88
N HIS A 54 -0.63 4.33 -0.01
CA HIS A 54 -0.89 5.36 0.99
C HIS A 54 0.39 6.01 1.48
N VAL A 55 0.23 7.12 2.19
CA VAL A 55 1.33 7.86 2.80
C VAL A 55 1.06 8.04 4.29
N HIS A 56 2.02 7.62 5.09
CA HIS A 56 2.09 7.89 6.52
C HIS A 56 2.69 9.28 6.73
N LEU A 57 2.09 10.07 7.62
CA LEU A 57 2.53 11.43 7.96
C LEU A 57 2.36 11.66 9.46
N ASN A 58 3.26 12.43 10.06
CA ASN A 58 2.98 13.09 11.34
C ASN A 58 2.23 14.43 11.11
N PRO A 59 1.66 15.05 12.17
CA PRO A 59 0.89 16.29 12.00
C PRO A 59 1.68 17.46 11.40
N ALA A 60 2.98 17.59 11.67
CA ALA A 60 3.81 18.64 11.12
C ALA A 60 4.08 18.44 9.62
N GLU A 61 4.29 17.20 9.19
CA GLU A 61 4.43 16.84 7.78
C GLU A 61 3.10 17.04 7.04
N ALA A 62 1.99 16.63 7.62
CA ALA A 62 0.65 16.87 7.06
C ALA A 62 0.37 18.37 6.89
N ALA A 63 0.73 19.19 7.88
CA ALA A 63 0.64 20.65 7.78
C ALA A 63 1.56 21.23 6.70
N TYR A 64 2.78 20.71 6.54
CA TYR A 64 3.71 21.13 5.48
C TYR A 64 3.13 20.92 4.08
N TYR A 65 2.48 19.77 3.83
CA TYR A 65 1.81 19.49 2.56
C TYR A 65 0.39 20.09 2.45
N GLY A 66 -0.14 20.69 3.52
CA GLY A 66 -1.49 21.24 3.54
C GLY A 66 -2.58 20.18 3.37
N VAL A 67 -2.36 18.99 3.96
CA VAL A 67 -3.28 17.84 3.89
C VAL A 67 -3.70 17.37 5.28
N GLY A 68 -4.86 16.73 5.35
CA GLY A 68 -5.37 16.04 6.53
C GLY A 68 -5.56 14.53 6.33
N PRO A 69 -6.07 13.82 7.36
CA PRO A 69 -6.43 12.41 7.23
C PRO A 69 -7.45 12.18 6.11
N GLY A 70 -7.16 11.22 5.22
CA GLY A 70 -8.04 10.86 4.11
C GLY A 70 -7.91 11.74 2.86
N ASP A 71 -7.17 12.86 2.92
CA ASP A 71 -6.78 13.60 1.73
C ASP A 71 -5.85 12.76 0.85
N LEU A 72 -5.65 13.20 -0.38
CA LEU A 72 -4.82 12.53 -1.36
C LEU A 72 -3.55 13.34 -1.64
N LEU A 73 -2.44 12.62 -1.82
CA LEU A 73 -1.21 13.11 -2.43
C LEU A 73 -0.90 12.26 -3.68
N ARG A 74 0.05 12.73 -4.48
CA ARG A 74 0.68 11.98 -5.57
C ARG A 74 2.17 11.80 -5.29
N LEU A 75 2.70 10.62 -5.63
CA LEU A 75 4.13 10.33 -5.63
C LEU A 75 4.67 10.57 -7.03
N VAL A 76 5.62 11.49 -7.14
CA VAL A 76 6.33 11.76 -8.40
C VAL A 76 7.70 11.10 -8.35
N VAL A 77 7.98 10.28 -9.37
CA VAL A 77 9.25 9.57 -9.54
C VAL A 77 9.88 10.02 -10.85
N GLU A 78 11.02 10.69 -10.76
CA GLU A 78 11.82 11.11 -11.92
C GLU A 78 12.90 10.06 -12.20
N GLY A 79 12.93 9.53 -13.42
CA GLY A 79 13.88 8.52 -13.87
C GLY A 79 13.73 8.27 -15.37
N ASP A 80 14.45 7.28 -15.91
CA ASP A 80 14.35 6.92 -17.34
C ASP A 80 13.03 6.20 -17.64
N GLN A 81 12.48 5.49 -16.64
CA GLN A 81 11.14 4.90 -16.65
C GLN A 81 10.30 5.44 -15.47
N GLY A 82 10.43 6.74 -15.18
CA GLY A 82 9.69 7.40 -14.11
C GLY A 82 8.19 7.52 -14.38
N GLY A 83 7.45 8.03 -13.39
CA GLY A 83 6.00 8.17 -13.47
C GLY A 83 5.41 8.89 -12.26
N VAL A 84 4.08 9.02 -12.27
CA VAL A 84 3.31 9.59 -11.15
C VAL A 84 2.31 8.54 -10.67
N LEU A 85 2.39 8.19 -9.38
CA LEU A 85 1.35 7.42 -8.73
C LEU A 85 0.39 8.39 -8.03
N GLU A 86 -0.84 8.45 -8.52
CA GLU A 86 -1.89 9.26 -7.91
C GLU A 86 -2.66 8.46 -6.84
N GLY A 87 -3.40 9.17 -5.98
CA GLY A 87 -4.33 8.55 -5.03
C GLY A 87 -3.66 7.96 -3.80
N LEU A 88 -2.53 8.50 -3.34
CA LEU A 88 -1.94 8.11 -2.07
C LEU A 88 -2.79 8.69 -0.94
N ILE A 89 -3.46 7.81 -0.20
CA ILE A 89 -4.31 8.20 0.92
C ILE A 89 -3.44 8.64 2.10
N CYS A 90 -3.66 9.86 2.60
CA CYS A 90 -2.96 10.40 3.75
C CYS A 90 -3.43 9.77 5.07
N ARG A 91 -2.49 9.15 5.78
CA ARG A 91 -2.68 8.60 7.13
C ARG A 91 -1.86 9.40 8.12
N VAL A 92 -2.54 10.27 8.88
CA VAL A 92 -1.88 11.17 9.82
C VAL A 92 -1.95 10.61 11.24
N SER A 93 -0.80 10.48 11.90
CA SER A 93 -0.70 10.03 13.30
C SER A 93 0.61 10.50 13.94
N GLU A 94 0.56 10.82 15.23
CA GLU A 94 1.73 11.25 16.04
C GLU A 94 2.86 10.21 16.08
N ARG A 95 2.53 8.94 15.85
CA ARG A 95 3.47 7.81 15.90
C ARG A 95 4.16 7.53 14.58
N GLU A 96 3.70 8.16 13.51
CA GLU A 96 4.15 7.89 12.15
C GLU A 96 5.20 8.94 11.72
N ARG A 97 5.84 8.67 10.59
CA ARG A 97 6.74 9.59 9.89
C ARG A 97 6.41 9.53 8.41
N LEU A 98 6.91 10.50 7.65
CA LEU A 98 6.75 10.53 6.21
C LEU A 98 7.30 9.24 5.60
N GLU A 99 6.37 8.40 5.13
CA GLU A 99 6.69 7.14 4.46
C GLU A 99 5.57 6.81 3.48
N VAL A 100 5.95 6.41 2.27
CA VAL A 100 5.01 6.01 1.22
C VAL A 100 5.03 4.51 1.09
N HIS A 101 3.86 3.88 1.22
CA HIS A 101 3.68 2.45 1.08
C HIS A 101 3.01 2.16 -0.27
N ILE A 102 3.74 1.44 -1.12
CA ILE A 102 3.29 0.91 -2.41
C ILE A 102 3.68 -0.57 -2.49
N ASP A 103 2.99 -1.34 -3.32
CA ASP A 103 3.36 -2.75 -3.55
C ASP A 103 4.52 -2.88 -4.55
N THR A 104 5.01 -4.12 -4.73
CA THR A 104 6.11 -4.44 -5.63
C THR A 104 5.75 -4.21 -7.10
N ASP A 105 4.49 -4.44 -7.50
CA ASP A 105 4.04 -4.17 -8.88
C ASP A 105 4.07 -2.67 -9.17
N GLU A 106 3.60 -1.84 -8.24
CA GLU A 106 3.61 -0.38 -8.32
C GLU A 106 5.04 0.17 -8.37
N GLY A 107 5.94 -0.34 -7.52
CA GLY A 107 7.34 0.06 -7.51
C GLY A 107 8.08 -0.31 -8.80
N ASN A 108 7.84 -1.53 -9.31
CA ASN A 108 8.42 -1.99 -10.57
C ASN A 108 7.89 -1.22 -11.78
N ALA A 109 6.61 -0.84 -11.79
CA ALA A 109 5.98 -0.12 -12.90
C ALA A 109 6.58 1.27 -13.18
N ILE A 110 7.23 1.88 -12.17
CA ILE A 110 7.86 3.20 -12.28
C ILE A 110 9.38 3.16 -12.04
N ASP A 111 9.99 1.97 -12.13
CA ASP A 111 11.42 1.73 -11.94
C ASP A 111 12.00 2.44 -10.69
N LEU A 112 11.28 2.35 -9.58
CA LEU A 112 11.51 3.17 -8.39
C LEU A 112 12.96 3.05 -7.86
N VAL A 113 13.57 1.87 -7.99
CA VAL A 113 14.93 1.60 -7.50
C VAL A 113 16.00 2.42 -8.25
N HIS A 114 15.75 2.79 -9.50
CA HIS A 114 16.67 3.59 -10.32
C HIS A 114 16.21 5.06 -10.47
N ALA A 115 15.31 5.51 -9.61
CA ALA A 115 14.85 6.89 -9.59
C ALA A 115 16.01 7.86 -9.33
N ARG A 116 16.06 8.95 -10.11
CA ARG A 116 16.96 10.09 -9.85
C ARG A 116 16.42 10.96 -8.72
N LYS A 117 15.09 11.07 -8.59
CA LYS A 117 14.42 11.88 -7.58
C LYS A 117 13.02 11.36 -7.31
N VAL A 118 12.62 11.42 -6.04
CA VAL A 118 11.30 10.99 -5.56
C VAL A 118 10.77 12.07 -4.62
N TYR A 119 9.53 12.51 -4.83
CA TYR A 119 8.91 13.54 -3.98
C TYR A 119 7.38 13.47 -4.02
N LEU A 120 6.75 14.10 -3.03
CA LEU A 120 5.30 14.18 -2.91
C LEU A 120 4.80 15.54 -3.40
N GLU A 121 3.65 15.50 -4.05
CA GLU A 121 2.88 16.68 -4.43
C GLU A 121 1.40 16.46 -4.08
N ARG A 122 0.65 17.56 -3.99
CA ARG A 122 -0.80 17.51 -3.82
C ARG A 122 -1.52 17.32 -5.15
#